data_AF-A0A2P7S8B7-F1
#
_entry.id   AF-A0A2P7S8B7-F1
#
_cell.length_a   1.000
_cell.length_b   1.000
_cell.length_c   1.000
_cell.angle_alpha   90.00
_cell.angle_beta   90.00
_cell.angle_gamma   90.00
#
_symmetry.space_group_name_H-M   'P 1'
#
loop_
_entity.id
_entity.type
_entity.pdbx_description
1 polymer ?
#
loop_
_entity_poly.entity_id
_entity_poly.type
_entity_poly.pdbx_seq_one_letter_code
_entity_poly.pdbx_strand_id
1 'polypeptide(L)'
;MWIRLKSNKEGNTLLVSLDQVTHIAPRAGGGSTLYLAMETADPTGRQAKQKLLAVRDSIDDIAPQLEFARTSAVRGRAAQPIT
;
A
#
# COMPACT_ATOMS: atom_id res chain seq x y z
N MET A 1 -7.07 -4.68 -2.99
CA MET A 1 -6.44 -6.00 -2.76
C MET A 1 -5.68 -5.92 -1.45
N TRP A 2 -5.82 -6.90 -0.56
CA TRP A 2 -5.21 -6.86 0.77
C TRP A 2 -4.02 -7.80 0.88
N ILE A 3 -2.95 -7.37 1.55
CA ILE A 3 -1.80 -8.22 1.89
C ILE A 3 -1.52 -8.22 3.38
N ARG A 4 -0.92 -9.32 3.85
CA ARG A 4 -0.50 -9.50 5.24
C ARG A 4 0.98 -9.16 5.35
N LEU A 5 1.30 -8.20 6.20
CA LEU A 5 2.67 -7.76 6.48
C LEU A 5 2.97 -7.89 7.97
N LYS A 6 4.23 -8.12 8.33
CA LYS A 6 4.69 -8.17 9.71
C LYS A 6 5.01 -6.75 10.19
N SER A 7 4.29 -6.28 11.21
CA SER A 7 4.56 -5.00 11.87
C SER A 7 5.98 -4.98 12.42
N ASN A 8 6.64 -3.82 12.33
CA ASN A 8 7.91 -3.63 13.01
C ASN A 8 7.77 -3.56 14.55
N LYS A 9 6.66 -3.00 15.05
CA LYS A 9 6.32 -3.02 16.49
C LYS A 9 5.62 -4.35 16.81
N GLU A 10 6.25 -5.13 17.68
CA GLU A 10 5.77 -6.36 18.33
C GLU A 10 4.86 -7.27 17.50
N GLY A 11 5.43 -8.31 16.88
CA GLY A 11 4.80 -9.60 16.52
C GLY A 11 3.52 -9.62 15.68
N ASN A 12 2.90 -8.48 15.43
CA ASN A 12 1.54 -8.37 14.93
C ASN A 12 1.54 -8.37 13.42
N THR A 13 0.61 -9.13 12.85
CA THR A 13 0.35 -9.08 11.42
C THR A 13 -0.57 -7.91 11.12
N LEU A 14 -0.18 -7.08 10.15
CA LEU A 14 -0.94 -5.97 9.63
C LEU A 14 -1.60 -6.39 8.32
N LEU A 15 -2.88 -6.09 8.18
CA LEU A 15 -3.57 -6.20 6.92
C LEU A 15 -3.53 -4.85 6.22
N VAL A 16 -2.89 -4.77 5.06
CA VAL A 16 -2.66 -3.52 4.33
C VAL A 16 -3.35 -3.59 2.97
N SER A 17 -4.14 -2.57 2.66
CA SER A 17 -4.76 -2.41 1.34
C SER A 17 -3.73 -1.88 0.36
N LEU A 18 -3.36 -2.68 -0.64
CA LEU A 18 -2.35 -2.31 -1.62
C LEU A 18 -2.78 -1.14 -2.52
N ASP A 19 -4.08 -1.00 -2.74
CA ASP A 19 -4.69 0.12 -3.45
C ASP A 19 -4.44 1.46 -2.77
N GLN A 20 -4.19 1.48 -1.46
CA GLN A 20 -3.85 2.71 -0.73
C GLN A 20 -2.34 2.96 -0.69
N VAL A 21 -1.50 1.98 -1.04
CA VAL A 21 -0.04 2.13 -1.03
C VAL A 21 0.42 2.93 -2.24
N THR A 22 0.95 4.12 -1.97
CA THR A 22 1.48 5.02 -3.00
C THR A 22 2.95 4.75 -3.29
N HIS A 23 3.73 4.47 -2.24
CA HIS A 23 5.17 4.27 -2.33
C HIS A 23 5.67 3.30 -1.26
N ILE A 24 6.81 2.66 -1.51
CA ILE A 24 7.52 1.80 -0.57
C ILE A 24 9.01 2.19 -0.56
N ALA A 25 9.62 2.23 0.62
CA ALA A 25 11.03 2.57 0.77
C ALA A 25 11.73 1.61 1.74
N PRO A 26 12.99 1.23 1.50
CA PRO A 26 13.76 0.42 2.43
C PRO A 26 14.09 1.23 3.69
N ARG A 27 14.23 0.55 4.83
CA ARG A 27 14.61 1.18 6.10
C ARG A 27 16.04 0.82 6.50
N ALA A 28 16.79 1.81 6.98
CA ALA A 28 18.06 1.58 7.66
C ALA A 28 17.78 0.76 8.94
N GLY A 29 18.30 -0.47 9.01
CA GLY A 29 18.01 -1.43 10.08
C GLY A 29 17.08 -2.59 9.69
N GLY A 30 16.66 -2.67 8.42
CA GLY A 30 15.87 -3.78 7.89
C GLY A 30 14.36 -3.49 7.76
N GLY A 31 13.71 -4.26 6.89
CA GLY A 31 12.31 -4.08 6.53
C GLY A 31 12.05 -2.84 5.66
N SER A 32 10.78 -2.41 5.63
CA SER A 32 10.30 -1.38 4.70
C SER A 32 9.35 -0.39 5.36
N THR A 33 9.23 0.79 4.78
CA THR A 33 8.18 1.77 5.08
C THR A 33 7.19 1.82 3.92
N LEU A 34 5.91 1.59 4.20
CA LEU A 34 4.82 1.83 3.25
C LEU A 34 4.24 3.22 3.47
N TYR A 35 4.02 3.93 2.37
CA TYR A 35 3.33 5.21 2.33
C TYR A 35 1.92 4.96 1.82
N LEU A 36 0.93 5.33 2.64
CA LEU A 36 -0.48 5.14 2.37
C LEU A 36 -1.12 6.50 2.09
N ALA A 37 -1.82 6.64 0.97
CA ALA A 37 -2.71 7.76 0.75
C ALA A 37 -3.91 7.63 1.70
N MET A 38 -4.16 8.67 2.51
CA MET A 38 -5.46 8.81 3.16
C MET A 38 -6.26 9.85 2.38
N GLU A 39 -7.43 9.46 1.90
CA GLU A 39 -8.44 10.42 1.45
C GLU A 39 -8.98 11.15 2.69
N THR A 40 -8.37 12.27 3.04
CA THR A 40 -9.02 13.21 3.96
C THR A 40 -10.03 13.99 3.15
N ALA A 41 -11.30 13.60 3.24
CA ALA A 41 -12.43 14.43 2.86
C ALA A 41 -12.51 15.62 3.83
N ASP A 42 -11.56 16.55 3.72
CA ASP A 42 -11.62 17.81 4.42
C ASP A 42 -12.13 18.86 3.42
N PRO A 43 -13.36 19.39 3.56
CA PRO A 43 -13.92 20.37 2.65
C PRO A 43 -13.15 21.70 2.62
N THR A 44 -12.09 21.83 3.43
CA THR A 44 -11.26 23.03 3.57
C THR A 44 -9.96 22.99 2.74
N GLY A 45 -9.73 21.95 1.93
CA GLY A 45 -8.64 21.92 0.95
C GLY A 45 -7.23 21.77 1.55
N ARG A 46 -7.09 21.19 2.75
CA ARG A 46 -5.78 20.89 3.32
C ARG A 46 -5.24 19.53 2.87
N GLN A 47 -3.99 19.57 2.43
CA GLN A 47 -3.13 18.52 1.89
C GLN A 47 -3.46 17.08 2.31
N ALA A 48 -3.47 16.18 1.33
CA ALA A 48 -3.62 14.74 1.52
C ALA A 48 -2.67 14.24 2.63
N LYS A 49 -3.24 13.82 3.77
CA LYS A 49 -2.43 13.24 4.84
C LYS A 49 -1.92 11.87 4.39
N GLN A 50 -0.60 11.73 4.29
CA GLN A 50 0.02 10.43 4.08
C GLN A 50 0.21 9.73 5.42
N LYS A 51 -0.15 8.44 5.49
CA LYS A 51 0.13 7.59 6.64
C LYS A 51 1.34 6.72 6.34
N LEU A 52 2.31 6.70 7.24
CA LEU A 52 3.49 5.87 7.11
C LEU A 52 3.35 4.63 7.99
N LEU A 53 3.72 3.47 7.45
CA LEU A 53 3.68 2.20 8.15
C LEU A 53 5.01 1.48 8.04
N ALA A 54 5.65 1.20 9.17
CA ALA A 54 6.89 0.45 9.23
C ALA A 54 6.61 -1.05 9.38
N VAL A 55 7.15 -1.85 8.46
CA VAL A 55 7.03 -3.31 8.44
C VAL A 55 8.41 -3.96 8.45
N ARG A 56 8.43 -5.25 8.83
CA ARG A 56 9.65 -6.07 8.83
C ARG A 56 9.95 -6.68 7.47
N ASP A 57 8.93 -6.84 6.63
CA ASP A 57 9.07 -7.40 5.29
C ASP A 57 9.93 -6.47 4.43
N SER A 58 10.76 -7.09 3.59
CA SER A 58 11.68 -6.37 2.71
C SER A 58 10.94 -5.75 1.54
N ILE A 59 11.58 -4.78 0.88
CA ILE A 59 11.00 -4.15 -0.30
C ILE A 59 10.80 -5.18 -1.43
N ASP A 60 11.72 -6.15 -1.52
CA ASP A 60 11.73 -7.22 -2.50
C ASP A 60 10.58 -8.22 -2.30
N ASP A 61 10.14 -8.42 -1.05
CA ASP A 61 8.97 -9.27 -0.74
C ASP A 61 7.64 -8.57 -1.09
N ILE A 62 7.60 -7.24 -0.95
CA ILE A 62 6.37 -6.44 -1.08
C ILE A 62 6.15 -5.97 -2.54
N ALA A 63 7.21 -5.58 -3.23
CA ALA A 63 7.14 -4.98 -4.58
C ALA A 63 6.43 -5.88 -5.61
N PRO A 64 6.70 -7.19 -5.71
CA PRO A 64 6.00 -8.06 -6.65
C PRO A 64 4.47 -8.12 -6.41
N GLN A 65 4.05 -8.03 -5.15
CA GLN A 65 2.63 -8.06 -4.78
C GLN A 65 1.92 -6.75 -5.18
N LEU A 66 2.61 -5.61 -5.08
CA LEU A 66 2.12 -4.32 -5.55
C LEU A 66 1.96 -4.28 -7.08
N GLU A 67 2.96 -4.77 -7.81
CA GLU A 67 2.90 -4.84 -9.28
C GLU A 67 1.78 -5.75 -9.77
N PHE A 68 1.58 -6.90 -9.09
CA PHE A 68 0.46 -7.78 -9.36
C PHE A 68 -0.90 -7.09 -9.09
N ALA A 69 -1.03 -6.37 -7.98
CA ALA A 69 -2.26 -5.63 -7.66
C ALA A 69 -2.57 -4.55 -8.72
N ARG A 70 -1.55 -3.80 -9.16
CA ARG A 70 -1.69 -2.76 -10.19
C ARG A 70 -2.09 -3.35 -11.53
N THR A 71 -1.44 -4.44 -11.95
CA THR A 71 -1.74 -5.13 -13.21
C THR A 71 -3.15 -5.73 -13.20
N SER A 72 -3.58 -6.29 -12.06
CA SER A 72 -4.92 -6.86 -11.90
C SER A 72 -6.02 -5.81 -11.91
N ALA A 73 -5.76 -4.63 -11.33
CA ALA A 73 -6.70 -3.50 -11.37
C ALA A 73 -6.93 -2.97 -12.80
N VAL A 74 -5.90 -2.98 -13.65
CA VAL A 74 -6.01 -2.57 -15.06
C VAL A 74 -6.82 -3.57 -15.87
N ARG A 75 -6.65 -4.88 -15.65
CA ARG A 75 -7.44 -5.91 -16.35
C ARG A 75 -8.93 -5.91 -15.98
N GLY A 76 -9.27 -5.59 -14.74
CA GLY A 76 -10.68 -5.50 -14.32
C GLY A 76 -11.44 -4.32 -14.94
N ARG A 77 -10.74 -3.26 -15.36
CA ARG A 77 -11.35 -2.05 -15.92
C ARG A 77 -11.58 -2.10 -17.43
N ALA A 78 -10.84 -2.97 -18.14
CA ALA A 78 -10.98 -3.17 -19.58
C ALA A 78 -12.18 -4.06 -19.99
N ALA A 79 -12.93 -4.61 -19.02
CA ALA A 79 -13.97 -5.61 -19.26
C ALA A 79 -15.42 -5.09 -19.10
N GLN A 80 -15.65 -3.78 -19.14
CA GLN A 80 -17.02 -3.24 -19.19
C GLN A 80 -17.37 -2.82 -20.63
N PRO A 81 -18.06 -3.67 -21.41
CA PRO A 81 -18.68 -3.22 -22.65
C PRO A 81 -19.79 -2.23 -22.30
N ILE A 82 -19.62 -0.99 -22.72
CA ILE A 82 -20.72 -0.02 -22.83
C ILE A 82 -21.74 -0.61 -23.81
N THR A 83 -22.94 -0.92 -23.29
CA THR A 83 -24.11 -1.34 -24.09
C THR A 83 -25.12 -0.21 -24.06
#